data_AF-D1AES3-F1
#
_entry.id   AF-D1AES3-F1
#
_cell.length_a   1.000
_cell.length_b   1.000
_cell.length_c   1.000
_cell.angle_alpha   90.00
_cell.angle_beta   90.00
_cell.angle_gamma   90.00
#
_symmetry.space_group_name_H-M   'P 1'
#
loop_
_entity.id
_entity.type
_entity.pdbx_description
1 polymer ?
#
loop_
_entity_poly.entity_id
_entity_poly.type
_entity_poly.pdbx_seq_one_letter_code
_entity_poly.pdbx_strand_id
1 'polypeptide(L)'
;MLTADVCVLAFGDLGGPAEHALDDDRLVSISGDAVRPAVPVVAPLGKRHTPHLLLAHSGPLPAKAVERARRVKGVAAVEVVDAAQTLVAGRRVGLLGVDPSTFRAFTPPASAASDQLWQAVAGGDLVVSFELGRSQGLTLGGTVPAGRSESPGQVRVGAYASLGISDVHAVVSRQRARELGLPDGNALIVSTRKTDPRTLSKKLRKVMPRGTKVAVLTAAQQRTPARQAPQVTGRPDGVRGRATPIAGNRMTPRMRAVVLEINNRFGPFPVIGCYRTGADAQDHALGKACDFMESTAGRMPSAQALRHGDQVAAYAISNATRLGIHYVIWKQHIWNVRGGGWRKMADRGSLTQNHFDHVHISVF
;
A
#
# COMPACT_ATOMS: atom_id res chain seq x y z
N MET A 1 7.16 -51.66 -33.68
CA MET A 1 6.98 -50.42 -34.46
C MET A 1 5.57 -50.45 -35.03
N LEU A 2 4.97 -49.27 -35.23
CA LEU A 2 3.58 -48.96 -35.60
C LEU A 2 2.60 -48.84 -34.43
N THR A 3 2.36 -47.64 -33.87
CA THR A 3 1.70 -46.40 -34.38
C THR A 3 0.17 -46.50 -34.36
N ALA A 4 -0.40 -45.69 -33.47
CA ALA A 4 -1.83 -45.51 -33.26
C ALA A 4 -2.42 -44.50 -34.27
N ASP A 5 -3.63 -44.79 -34.71
CA ASP A 5 -4.41 -43.97 -35.62
C ASP A 5 -4.94 -42.70 -34.94
N VAL A 6 -4.73 -41.56 -35.60
CA VAL A 6 -5.32 -40.26 -35.28
C VAL A 6 -6.49 -40.05 -36.22
N CYS A 7 -7.70 -39.87 -35.68
CA CYS A 7 -8.88 -39.49 -36.46
C CYS A 7 -9.03 -37.96 -36.45
N VAL A 8 -8.95 -37.34 -37.62
CA VAL A 8 -9.26 -35.93 -37.86
C VAL A 8 -10.65 -35.87 -38.48
N LEU A 9 -11.61 -35.24 -37.80
CA LEU A 9 -12.92 -34.91 -38.39
C LEU A 9 -12.89 -33.45 -38.85
N ALA A 10 -12.83 -33.27 -40.17
CA ALA A 10 -13.18 -32.02 -40.83
C ALA A 10 -14.58 -32.17 -41.42
N PHE A 11 -15.50 -31.28 -41.07
CA PHE A 11 -16.79 -31.16 -41.75
C PHE A 11 -16.76 -29.88 -42.59
N GLY A 12 -16.77 -30.06 -43.91
CA GLY A 12 -17.08 -29.03 -44.88
C GLY A 12 -18.58 -29.01 -45.15
N ASP A 13 -19.15 -27.81 -45.16
CA ASP A 13 -20.56 -27.55 -45.47
C ASP A 13 -20.75 -27.43 -46.99
N LEU A 14 -21.76 -28.13 -47.53
CA LEU A 14 -22.17 -28.08 -48.93
C LEU A 14 -23.68 -27.82 -49.01
N GLY A 15 -24.05 -26.55 -49.20
CA GLY A 15 -25.08 -26.14 -50.15
C GLY A 15 -26.47 -25.73 -49.62
N GLY A 16 -26.81 -24.44 -49.84
CA GLY A 16 -28.18 -23.98 -50.15
C GLY A 16 -28.71 -22.81 -49.30
N PRO A 17 -29.18 -21.69 -49.90
CA PRO A 17 -29.50 -20.47 -49.16
C PRO A 17 -30.91 -20.53 -48.58
N ALA A 18 -31.02 -20.58 -47.26
CA ALA A 18 -32.21 -20.15 -46.55
C ALA A 18 -31.80 -18.97 -45.66
N GLU A 19 -32.14 -17.76 -46.09
CA GLU A 19 -32.16 -16.56 -45.25
C GLU A 19 -33.15 -16.78 -44.10
N HIS A 20 -32.69 -17.41 -43.03
CA HIS A 20 -33.17 -17.11 -41.71
C HIS A 20 -32.08 -16.29 -41.05
N ALA A 21 -32.26 -14.98 -41.09
CA ALA A 21 -31.58 -14.06 -40.18
C ALA A 21 -31.90 -14.54 -38.76
N LEU A 22 -31.00 -15.36 -38.21
CA LEU A 22 -30.94 -15.56 -36.78
C LEU A 22 -30.57 -14.20 -36.22
N ASP A 23 -31.50 -13.66 -35.46
CA ASP A 23 -31.40 -12.40 -34.74
C ASP A 23 -30.24 -12.55 -33.72
N ASP A 24 -29.00 -12.34 -34.19
CA ASP A 24 -27.76 -12.35 -33.39
C ASP A 24 -27.82 -11.31 -32.26
N ASP A 25 -28.80 -10.40 -32.30
CA ASP A 25 -29.13 -9.40 -31.29
C ASP A 25 -29.66 -9.98 -29.96
N ARG A 26 -29.74 -11.32 -29.81
CA ARG A 26 -30.15 -11.97 -28.55
C ARG A 26 -29.17 -13.00 -27.99
N LEU A 27 -27.98 -13.13 -28.57
CA LEU A 27 -26.97 -14.07 -28.08
C LEU A 27 -26.09 -13.41 -27.01
N VAL A 28 -26.40 -13.66 -25.73
CA VAL A 28 -25.55 -13.26 -24.60
C VAL A 28 -24.68 -14.43 -24.18
N SER A 29 -23.36 -14.33 -24.45
CA SER A 29 -22.35 -15.25 -23.92
C SER A 29 -21.71 -14.65 -22.67
N ILE A 30 -21.91 -15.29 -21.52
CA ILE A 30 -21.23 -14.95 -20.26
C ILE A 30 -20.13 -15.99 -19.98
N SER A 31 -18.96 -15.56 -19.50
CA SER A 31 -17.98 -16.51 -18.96
C SER A 31 -18.58 -17.20 -17.72
N GLY A 32 -18.16 -18.44 -17.41
CA GLY A 32 -18.57 -19.14 -16.17
C GLY A 32 -18.26 -18.35 -14.89
N ASP A 33 -17.41 -17.32 -15.01
CA ASP A 33 -16.94 -16.42 -13.96
C ASP A 33 -17.63 -15.03 -14.01
N ALA A 34 -18.63 -14.84 -14.87
CA ALA A 34 -19.27 -13.54 -15.12
C ALA A 34 -20.07 -13.01 -13.92
N VAL A 35 -20.36 -13.87 -12.94
CA VAL A 35 -20.77 -13.44 -11.61
C VAL A 35 -19.50 -13.03 -10.87
N ARG A 36 -19.23 -11.72 -10.78
CA ARG A 36 -18.22 -11.21 -9.84
C ARG A 36 -18.53 -11.82 -8.47
N PRO A 37 -17.57 -12.54 -7.83
CA PRO A 37 -17.77 -12.99 -6.46
C PRO A 37 -18.18 -11.77 -5.64
N ALA A 38 -19.23 -11.91 -4.83
CA ALA A 38 -19.56 -10.86 -3.86
C ALA A 38 -18.27 -10.53 -3.10
N VAL A 39 -17.87 -9.25 -3.08
CA VAL A 39 -16.63 -8.84 -2.39
C VAL A 39 -16.73 -9.41 -0.98
N PRO A 40 -15.78 -10.26 -0.55
CA PRO A 40 -15.90 -10.93 0.75
C PRO A 40 -16.04 -9.86 1.84
N VAL A 41 -17.08 -10.00 2.66
CA VAL A 41 -17.34 -9.05 3.76
C VAL A 41 -16.20 -9.18 4.77
N VAL A 42 -15.40 -8.13 4.89
CA VAL A 42 -14.36 -8.05 5.90
C VAL A 42 -14.98 -7.64 7.23
N ALA A 43 -14.72 -8.42 8.29
CA ALA A 43 -15.22 -8.11 9.61
C ALA A 43 -14.63 -6.77 10.15
N PRO A 44 -15.38 -6.03 10.98
CA PRO A 44 -14.85 -4.87 11.68
C PRO A 44 -13.61 -5.20 12.51
N LEU A 45 -12.75 -4.20 12.74
CA LEU A 45 -11.54 -4.37 13.53
C LEU A 45 -11.87 -4.80 14.97
N GLY A 46 -11.41 -5.99 15.34
CA GLY A 46 -11.43 -6.49 16.72
C GLY A 46 -10.27 -5.95 17.58
N LYS A 47 -10.00 -6.63 18.69
CA LYS A 47 -8.87 -6.30 19.56
C LYS A 47 -7.54 -6.47 18.83
N ARG A 48 -6.72 -5.41 18.77
CA ARG A 48 -5.40 -5.47 18.15
C ARG A 48 -4.40 -6.31 18.95
N HIS A 49 -3.47 -6.91 18.23
CA HIS A 49 -2.42 -7.77 18.72
C HIS A 49 -1.06 -7.35 18.16
N THR A 50 -0.01 -7.38 18.97
CA THR A 50 1.35 -7.11 18.51
C THR A 50 1.98 -8.43 18.05
N PRO A 51 2.36 -8.58 16.76
CA PRO A 51 3.02 -9.79 16.30
C PRO A 51 4.44 -9.87 16.89
N HIS A 52 4.78 -11.00 17.51
CA HIS A 52 6.09 -11.20 18.15
C HIS A 52 6.88 -12.35 17.54
N LEU A 53 6.22 -13.33 16.94
CA LEU A 53 6.86 -14.49 16.32
C LEU A 53 6.18 -14.79 14.99
N LEU A 54 7.00 -15.19 14.00
CA LEU A 54 6.55 -15.85 12.77
C LEU A 54 7.11 -17.27 12.77
N LEU A 55 6.21 -18.25 12.72
CA LEU A 55 6.54 -19.66 12.58
C LEU A 55 6.17 -20.07 11.17
N ALA A 56 7.08 -20.70 10.43
CA ALA A 56 6.85 -21.10 9.05
C ALA A 56 7.39 -22.50 8.79
N HIS A 57 6.60 -23.31 8.09
CA HIS A 57 6.95 -24.64 7.63
C HIS A 57 6.88 -24.70 6.09
N SER A 58 7.54 -25.68 5.47
CA SER A 58 7.54 -25.86 4.02
C SER A 58 6.21 -26.40 3.49
N GLY A 59 5.41 -27.04 4.34
CA GLY A 59 4.06 -27.52 4.02
C GLY A 59 3.04 -27.09 5.07
N PRO A 60 1.77 -27.45 4.89
CA PRO A 60 0.68 -27.07 5.80
C PRO A 60 0.94 -27.47 7.24
N LEU A 61 0.59 -26.59 8.18
CA LEU A 61 0.66 -26.92 9.60
C LEU A 61 -0.53 -27.81 10.00
N PRO A 62 -0.30 -28.96 10.66
CA PRO A 62 -1.40 -29.80 11.12
C PRO A 62 -2.32 -29.05 12.09
N ALA A 63 -3.64 -29.18 11.93
CA ALA A 63 -4.62 -28.49 12.78
C ALA A 63 -4.37 -28.75 14.28
N LYS A 64 -4.05 -30.00 14.66
CA LYS A 64 -3.69 -30.35 16.05
C LYS A 64 -2.47 -29.57 16.56
N ALA A 65 -1.48 -29.28 15.71
CA ALA A 65 -0.32 -28.50 16.08
C ALA A 65 -0.69 -27.03 16.30
N VAL A 66 -1.50 -26.45 15.42
CA VAL A 66 -2.04 -25.08 15.56
C VAL A 66 -2.84 -24.94 16.87
N GLU A 67 -3.72 -25.88 17.16
CA GLU A 67 -4.51 -25.88 18.40
C GLU A 67 -3.63 -26.02 19.66
N ARG A 68 -2.59 -26.86 19.61
CA ARG A 68 -1.61 -26.94 20.69
C ARG A 68 -0.84 -25.62 20.86
N ALA A 69 -0.47 -24.94 19.78
CA ALA A 69 0.17 -23.63 19.85
C ALA A 69 -0.72 -22.60 20.56
N ARG A 70 -2.01 -22.53 20.22
CA ARG A 70 -2.98 -21.62 20.87
C ARG A 70 -3.04 -21.81 22.39
N ARG A 71 -2.83 -23.05 22.87
CA ARG A 71 -2.90 -23.43 24.29
C ARG A 71 -1.57 -23.29 25.05
N VAL A 72 -0.47 -22.96 24.38
CA VAL A 72 0.82 -22.78 25.06
C VAL A 72 0.75 -21.58 26.02
N LYS A 73 1.07 -21.80 27.29
CA LYS A 73 1.13 -20.74 28.32
C LYS A 73 2.08 -19.62 27.87
N GLY A 74 1.53 -18.42 27.73
CA GLY A 74 2.22 -17.22 27.27
C GLY A 74 1.79 -16.73 25.89
N VAL A 75 1.04 -17.54 25.13
CA VAL A 75 0.43 -17.14 23.85
C VAL A 75 -0.77 -16.21 24.10
N ALA A 76 -0.81 -15.08 23.39
CA ALA A 76 -1.92 -14.13 23.43
C ALA A 76 -2.96 -14.37 22.36
N ALA A 77 -2.48 -14.49 21.13
CA ALA A 77 -3.25 -14.67 19.93
C ALA A 77 -2.38 -15.42 18.91
N VAL A 78 -3.03 -16.17 18.04
CA VAL A 78 -2.42 -16.93 16.94
C VAL A 78 -3.24 -16.68 15.69
N GLU A 79 -2.57 -16.26 14.63
CA GLU A 79 -3.13 -16.10 13.29
C GLU A 79 -2.49 -17.12 12.37
N VAL A 80 -3.31 -17.84 11.59
CA VAL A 80 -2.83 -18.77 10.57
C VAL A 80 -2.71 -18.02 9.26
N VAL A 81 -1.56 -18.12 8.60
CA VAL A 81 -1.29 -17.45 7.33
C VAL A 81 -0.63 -18.41 6.34
N ASP A 82 -0.74 -18.09 5.06
CA ASP A 82 0.10 -18.63 4.01
C ASP A 82 1.37 -17.78 3.95
N ALA A 83 2.56 -18.38 3.88
CA ALA A 83 3.81 -17.65 3.86
C ALA A 83 4.83 -18.26 2.90
N ALA A 84 5.38 -17.45 2.01
CA ALA A 84 6.51 -17.81 1.18
C ALA A 84 7.43 -16.61 0.90
N GLN A 85 8.67 -16.90 0.55
CA GLN A 85 9.54 -15.95 -0.15
C GLN A 85 9.26 -16.07 -1.65
N THR A 86 8.87 -14.96 -2.28
CA THR A 86 8.35 -14.91 -3.65
C THR A 86 8.95 -13.70 -4.38
N LEU A 87 8.83 -13.67 -5.70
CA LEU A 87 9.10 -12.48 -6.48
C LEU A 87 7.85 -11.61 -6.52
N VAL A 88 8.00 -10.32 -6.22
CA VAL A 88 7.00 -9.28 -6.44
C VAL A 88 7.67 -8.16 -7.21
N ALA A 89 7.18 -7.87 -8.41
CA ALA A 89 7.80 -6.95 -9.36
C ALA A 89 9.31 -7.22 -9.56
N GLY A 90 9.69 -8.52 -9.63
CA GLY A 90 11.09 -8.94 -9.80
C GLY A 90 11.94 -8.89 -8.52
N ARG A 91 11.42 -8.38 -7.40
CA ARG A 91 12.13 -8.37 -6.11
C ARG A 91 11.71 -9.55 -5.23
N ARG A 92 12.69 -10.25 -4.66
CA ARG A 92 12.43 -11.30 -3.67
C ARG A 92 11.99 -10.69 -2.34
N VAL A 93 10.78 -11.03 -1.89
CA VAL A 93 10.17 -10.54 -0.65
C VAL A 93 9.35 -11.62 0.03
N GLY A 94 9.10 -11.46 1.34
CA GLY A 94 8.08 -12.23 2.04
C GLY A 94 6.69 -11.76 1.64
N LEU A 95 5.88 -12.70 1.10
CA LEU A 95 4.45 -12.52 0.83
C LEU A 95 3.65 -13.37 1.80
N LEU A 96 2.62 -12.76 2.38
CA LEU A 96 1.63 -13.48 3.19
C LEU A 96 0.28 -13.57 2.47
N GLY A 97 -0.31 -14.76 2.48
CA GLY A 97 -1.75 -14.94 2.27
C GLY A 97 -2.47 -14.89 3.60
N VAL A 98 -3.45 -14.01 3.73
CA VAL A 98 -4.08 -13.71 5.02
C VAL A 98 -5.60 -13.73 4.93
N ASP A 99 -6.26 -14.00 6.05
CA ASP A 99 -7.66 -13.65 6.23
C ASP A 99 -7.74 -12.17 6.62
N PRO A 100 -8.30 -11.29 5.76
CA PRO A 100 -8.34 -9.85 6.02
C PRO A 100 -9.11 -9.48 7.30
N SER A 101 -10.10 -10.30 7.71
CA SER A 101 -10.94 -10.05 8.88
C SER A 101 -10.18 -10.21 10.20
N THR A 102 -9.31 -11.23 10.27
CA THR A 102 -8.57 -11.56 11.49
C THR A 102 -7.16 -10.97 11.48
N PHE A 103 -6.47 -11.04 10.34
CA PHE A 103 -5.09 -10.57 10.22
C PHE A 103 -4.94 -9.07 10.43
N ARG A 104 -5.96 -8.26 10.09
CA ARG A 104 -5.93 -6.81 10.32
C ARG A 104 -5.58 -6.41 11.74
N ALA A 105 -5.98 -7.23 12.72
CA ALA A 105 -5.68 -7.01 14.13
C ALA A 105 -4.18 -7.10 14.47
N PHE A 106 -3.37 -7.77 13.64
CA PHE A 106 -1.93 -7.95 13.82
C PHE A 106 -1.09 -6.85 13.17
N THR A 107 -1.71 -5.82 12.60
CA THR A 107 -1.01 -4.73 11.90
C THR A 107 -0.94 -3.43 12.72
N PRO A 108 -0.06 -2.48 12.33
CA PRO A 108 0.00 -1.15 12.93
C PRO A 108 -1.36 -0.42 12.92
N PRO A 109 -1.60 0.53 13.86
CA PRO A 109 -2.93 1.10 14.10
C PRO A 109 -3.62 1.65 12.85
N ALA A 110 -2.88 2.36 12.00
CA ALA A 110 -3.41 2.97 10.78
C ALA A 110 -3.86 1.93 9.75
N SER A 111 -3.05 0.88 9.53
CA SER A 111 -3.40 -0.22 8.62
C SER A 111 -4.57 -1.02 9.18
N ALA A 112 -4.54 -1.35 10.48
CA ALA A 112 -5.57 -2.14 11.14
C ALA A 112 -6.97 -1.49 11.03
N ALA A 113 -7.04 -0.16 11.15
CA ALA A 113 -8.29 0.59 11.12
C ALA A 113 -8.85 0.84 9.70
N SER A 114 -8.09 0.58 8.64
CA SER A 114 -8.50 0.90 7.27
C SER A 114 -9.34 -0.22 6.65
N ASP A 115 -10.67 -0.08 6.65
CA ASP A 115 -11.55 -1.03 5.96
C ASP A 115 -11.21 -1.09 4.47
N GLN A 116 -11.09 0.05 3.79
CA GLN A 116 -10.76 0.07 2.35
C GLN A 116 -9.51 -0.76 1.98
N LEU A 117 -8.47 -0.76 2.83
CA LEU A 117 -7.29 -1.58 2.64
C LEU A 117 -7.62 -3.08 2.71
N TRP A 118 -8.34 -3.52 3.74
CA TRP A 118 -8.65 -4.94 3.93
C TRP A 118 -9.67 -5.45 2.92
N GLN A 119 -10.56 -4.58 2.45
CA GLN A 119 -11.48 -4.84 1.35
C GLN A 119 -10.71 -5.03 0.03
N ALA A 120 -9.64 -4.28 -0.19
CA ALA A 120 -8.75 -4.51 -1.33
C ALA A 120 -8.08 -5.89 -1.26
N VAL A 121 -7.54 -6.27 -0.08
CA VAL A 121 -6.98 -7.61 0.14
C VAL A 121 -8.03 -8.69 -0.11
N ALA A 122 -9.24 -8.53 0.44
CA ALA A 122 -10.37 -9.44 0.25
C ALA A 122 -10.75 -9.59 -1.23
N GLY A 123 -10.70 -8.50 -1.99
CA GLY A 123 -10.91 -8.47 -3.44
C GLY A 123 -9.75 -9.07 -4.27
N GLY A 124 -8.68 -9.54 -3.63
CA GLY A 124 -7.53 -10.16 -4.30
C GLY A 124 -6.43 -9.18 -4.73
N ASP A 125 -6.51 -7.91 -4.33
CA ASP A 125 -5.43 -6.96 -4.56
C ASP A 125 -4.21 -7.29 -3.67
N LEU A 126 -3.04 -6.95 -4.22
CA LEU A 126 -1.78 -6.91 -3.50
C LEU A 126 -1.68 -5.63 -2.68
N VAL A 127 -1.46 -5.79 -1.38
CA VAL A 127 -1.05 -4.69 -0.49
C VAL A 127 0.43 -4.81 -0.22
N VAL A 128 1.19 -3.78 -0.56
CA VAL A 128 2.66 -3.79 -0.37
C VAL A 128 3.10 -2.78 0.69
N SER A 129 4.28 -3.00 1.26
CA SER A 129 4.89 -2.03 2.16
C SER A 129 5.22 -0.74 1.42
N PHE A 130 5.21 0.40 2.13
CA PHE A 130 5.65 1.68 1.55
C PHE A 130 7.09 1.60 1.01
N GLU A 131 7.97 0.84 1.67
CA GLU A 131 9.36 0.64 1.23
C GLU A 131 9.45 -0.11 -0.09
N LEU A 132 8.68 -1.20 -0.25
CA LEU A 132 8.64 -1.97 -1.49
C LEU A 132 8.02 -1.14 -2.62
N GLY A 133 6.87 -0.49 -2.35
CA GLY A 133 6.19 0.37 -3.31
C GLY A 133 7.11 1.48 -3.85
N ARG A 134 7.88 2.13 -2.97
CA ARG A 134 8.84 3.17 -3.34
C ARG A 134 10.06 2.63 -4.09
N SER A 135 10.65 1.54 -3.62
CA SER A 135 11.90 1.01 -4.19
C SER A 135 11.71 0.36 -5.57
N GLN A 136 10.53 -0.19 -5.85
CA GLN A 136 10.21 -0.80 -7.14
C GLN A 136 9.37 0.11 -8.05
N GLY A 137 9.06 1.34 -7.63
CA GLY A 137 8.26 2.27 -8.42
C GLY A 137 6.85 1.76 -8.71
N LEU A 138 6.27 0.99 -7.79
CA LEU A 138 4.94 0.40 -8.01
C LEU A 138 3.90 1.52 -8.07
N THR A 139 2.86 1.32 -8.87
CA THR A 139 1.76 2.27 -9.01
C THR A 139 0.47 1.67 -8.46
N LEU A 140 -0.26 2.45 -7.64
CA LEU A 140 -1.59 2.05 -7.19
C LEU A 140 -2.51 1.85 -8.39
N GLY A 141 -3.21 0.73 -8.42
CA GLY A 141 -4.05 0.32 -9.54
C GLY A 141 -3.31 -0.33 -10.70
N GLY A 142 -1.98 -0.26 -10.71
CA GLY A 142 -1.14 -0.99 -11.66
C GLY A 142 -1.08 -2.48 -11.32
N THR A 143 -0.74 -3.30 -12.31
CA THR A 143 -0.58 -4.75 -12.15
C THR A 143 0.90 -5.11 -12.17
N VAL A 144 1.30 -6.01 -11.29
CA VAL A 144 2.69 -6.45 -11.14
C VAL A 144 2.78 -7.97 -11.15
N PRO A 145 3.88 -8.54 -11.67
CA PRO A 145 4.12 -9.97 -11.50
C PRO A 145 4.38 -10.27 -10.02
N ALA A 146 3.68 -11.26 -9.48
CA ALA A 146 3.87 -11.77 -8.13
C ALA A 146 3.76 -13.30 -8.11
N GLY A 147 4.26 -13.94 -7.07
CA GLY A 147 4.09 -15.39 -6.88
C GLY A 147 5.39 -16.17 -7.03
N ARG A 148 5.29 -17.49 -6.87
CA ARG A 148 6.46 -18.36 -6.95
C ARG A 148 7.05 -18.33 -8.36
N SER A 149 8.35 -18.53 -8.50
CA SER A 149 8.99 -18.58 -9.82
C SER A 149 8.37 -19.67 -10.71
N GLU A 150 7.88 -20.75 -10.11
CA GLU A 150 7.21 -21.85 -10.81
C GLU A 150 5.73 -21.58 -11.11
N SER A 151 5.15 -20.52 -10.53
CA SER A 151 3.74 -20.14 -10.70
C SER A 151 3.58 -18.62 -10.63
N PRO A 152 4.15 -17.86 -11.59
CA PRO A 152 4.02 -16.42 -11.61
C PRO A 152 2.61 -16.02 -12.00
N GLY A 153 2.01 -15.10 -11.24
CA GLY A 153 0.73 -14.49 -11.52
C GLY A 153 0.84 -12.97 -11.66
N GLN A 154 -0.20 -12.35 -12.21
CA GLN A 154 -0.30 -10.90 -12.33
C GLN A 154 -1.28 -10.38 -11.28
N VAL A 155 -0.85 -9.48 -10.39
CA VAL A 155 -1.66 -8.99 -9.28
C VAL A 155 -1.71 -7.47 -9.27
N ARG A 156 -2.91 -6.92 -9.12
CA ARG A 156 -3.13 -5.48 -9.01
C ARG A 156 -2.66 -4.96 -7.65
N VAL A 157 -1.92 -3.87 -7.63
CA VAL A 157 -1.47 -3.19 -6.42
C VAL A 157 -2.61 -2.30 -5.90
N GLY A 158 -3.33 -2.77 -4.88
CA GLY A 158 -4.51 -2.08 -4.35
C GLY A 158 -4.19 -0.99 -3.34
N ALA A 159 -3.18 -1.20 -2.51
CA ALA A 159 -2.81 -0.25 -1.46
C ALA A 159 -1.34 -0.34 -1.02
N TYR A 160 -0.88 0.74 -0.39
CA TYR A 160 0.36 0.75 0.40
C TYR A 160 0.04 0.83 1.88
N ALA A 161 0.74 0.02 2.67
CA ALA A 161 0.47 -0.08 4.09
C ALA A 161 1.73 -0.37 4.90
N SER A 162 1.73 0.07 6.15
CA SER A 162 2.68 -0.46 7.14
C SER A 162 2.17 -1.82 7.59
N LEU A 163 2.90 -2.90 7.30
CA LEU A 163 2.46 -4.26 7.63
C LEU A 163 2.88 -4.69 9.05
N GLY A 164 3.93 -4.07 9.62
CA GLY A 164 4.36 -4.29 11.00
C GLY A 164 5.00 -5.64 11.29
N ILE A 165 5.34 -6.40 10.25
CA ILE A 165 6.03 -7.68 10.32
C ILE A 165 7.33 -7.55 9.53
N SER A 166 8.46 -7.66 10.21
CA SER A 166 9.79 -7.58 9.59
C SER A 166 9.94 -8.63 8.48
N ASP A 167 10.59 -8.26 7.38
CA ASP A 167 10.83 -9.08 6.18
C ASP A 167 9.59 -9.56 5.39
N VAL A 168 8.39 -9.10 5.79
CA VAL A 168 7.16 -9.23 5.01
C VAL A 168 6.85 -7.88 4.38
N HIS A 169 6.82 -7.86 3.05
CA HIS A 169 6.61 -6.63 2.29
C HIS A 169 5.38 -6.67 1.39
N ALA A 170 4.65 -7.78 1.39
CA ALA A 170 3.44 -7.93 0.61
C ALA A 170 2.41 -8.82 1.32
N VAL A 171 1.13 -8.51 1.13
CA VAL A 171 -0.03 -9.25 1.64
C VAL A 171 -1.09 -9.36 0.54
N VAL A 172 -1.70 -10.53 0.43
CA VAL A 172 -2.89 -10.82 -0.41
C VAL A 172 -3.88 -11.67 0.40
N SER A 173 -5.10 -11.88 -0.10
CA SER A 173 -6.02 -12.86 0.51
C SER A 173 -5.44 -14.28 0.44
N ARG A 174 -5.89 -15.16 1.34
CA ARG A 174 -5.52 -16.59 1.29
C ARG A 174 -5.84 -17.23 -0.06
N GLN A 175 -7.02 -16.98 -0.61
CA GLN A 175 -7.40 -17.46 -1.94
C GLN A 175 -6.37 -17.04 -2.98
N ARG A 176 -6.04 -15.74 -3.02
CA ARG A 176 -5.07 -15.20 -3.95
C ARG A 176 -3.66 -15.75 -3.75
N ALA A 177 -3.24 -15.98 -2.50
CA ALA A 177 -1.96 -16.59 -2.20
C ALA A 177 -1.83 -17.99 -2.82
N ARG A 178 -2.91 -18.78 -2.79
CA ARG A 178 -2.95 -20.13 -3.36
C ARG A 178 -2.79 -20.11 -4.88
N GLU A 179 -3.45 -19.16 -5.55
CA GLU A 179 -3.27 -18.92 -6.99
C GLU A 179 -1.83 -18.52 -7.35
N LEU A 180 -1.14 -17.84 -6.44
CA LEU A 180 0.27 -17.44 -6.58
C LEU A 180 1.27 -18.54 -6.14
N GLY A 181 0.76 -19.75 -5.86
CA GLY A 181 1.56 -20.93 -5.52
C GLY A 181 1.99 -21.02 -4.05
N LEU A 182 1.39 -20.23 -3.15
CA LEU A 182 1.74 -20.31 -1.73
C LEU A 182 1.12 -21.58 -1.08
N PRO A 183 1.85 -22.25 -0.18
CA PRO A 183 1.32 -23.38 0.59
C PRO A 183 0.21 -22.94 1.55
N ASP A 184 -0.77 -23.82 1.77
CA ASP A 184 -1.94 -23.60 2.65
C ASP A 184 -1.52 -23.61 4.11
N GLY A 185 -1.76 -22.53 4.86
CA GLY A 185 -1.72 -22.51 6.31
C GLY A 185 -0.40 -23.02 6.87
N ASN A 186 0.70 -22.75 6.18
CA ASN A 186 2.02 -23.24 6.51
C ASN A 186 2.73 -22.38 7.57
N ALA A 187 2.11 -21.28 8.01
CA ALA A 187 2.71 -20.36 8.95
C ALA A 187 1.74 -19.84 10.02
N LEU A 188 2.31 -19.44 11.16
CA LEU A 188 1.61 -18.80 12.26
C LEU A 188 2.27 -17.46 12.60
N ILE A 189 1.45 -16.45 12.82
CA ILE A 189 1.85 -15.24 13.53
C ILE A 189 1.36 -15.34 14.96
N VAL A 190 2.26 -15.13 15.92
CA VAL A 190 1.97 -15.31 17.34
C VAL A 190 2.27 -14.05 18.12
N SER A 191 1.31 -13.66 18.95
CA SER A 191 1.45 -12.59 19.95
C SER A 191 1.66 -13.18 21.34
N THR A 192 2.35 -12.48 22.25
CA THR A 192 2.63 -12.97 23.62
C THR A 192 1.86 -12.18 24.69
N ARG A 193 1.51 -12.83 25.83
CA ARG A 193 0.87 -12.21 27.01
C ARG A 193 1.92 -11.91 28.09
N LYS A 194 2.85 -10.99 27.83
CA LYS A 194 3.98 -10.61 28.72
C LYS A 194 5.12 -11.64 28.82
N THR A 195 5.06 -12.75 28.08
CA THR A 195 6.17 -13.71 28.00
C THR A 195 7.19 -13.21 26.99
N ASP A 196 8.48 -13.27 27.34
CA ASP A 196 9.56 -12.98 26.41
C ASP A 196 9.42 -13.84 25.12
N PRO A 197 9.42 -13.21 23.92
CA PRO A 197 9.25 -13.94 22.65
C PRO A 197 10.27 -15.05 22.44
N ARG A 198 11.53 -14.88 22.89
CA ARG A 198 12.56 -15.92 22.72
C ARG A 198 12.22 -17.16 23.55
N THR A 199 11.75 -16.97 24.77
CA THR A 199 11.29 -18.04 25.66
C THR A 199 10.06 -18.74 25.10
N LEU A 200 9.10 -17.98 24.58
CA LEU A 200 7.92 -18.54 23.93
C LEU A 200 8.28 -19.33 22.67
N SER A 201 9.26 -18.87 21.88
CA SER A 201 9.73 -19.55 20.68
C SER A 201 10.22 -20.99 20.98
N LYS A 202 10.94 -21.18 22.09
CA LYS A 202 11.43 -22.50 22.52
C LYS A 202 10.27 -23.43 22.89
N LYS A 203 9.22 -22.92 23.54
CA LYS A 203 8.01 -23.69 23.87
C LYS A 203 7.24 -24.07 22.60
N LEU A 204 7.07 -23.12 21.68
CA LEU A 204 6.34 -23.36 20.44
C LEU A 204 7.06 -24.37 19.54
N ARG A 205 8.40 -24.37 19.47
CA ARG A 205 9.18 -25.40 18.74
C ARG A 205 8.86 -26.83 19.20
N LYS A 206 8.52 -27.06 20.47
CA LYS A 206 8.15 -28.38 20.99
C LYS A 206 6.76 -28.85 20.56
N VAL A 207 5.89 -27.93 20.13
CA VAL A 207 4.53 -28.26 19.71
C VAL A 207 4.35 -28.24 18.18
N MET A 208 5.29 -27.63 17.46
CA MET A 208 5.27 -27.55 15.99
C MET A 208 5.89 -28.78 15.33
N PRO A 209 5.52 -29.06 14.06
CA PRO A 209 6.20 -30.09 13.26
C PRO A 209 7.70 -29.85 13.14
N ARG A 210 8.47 -30.94 13.00
CA ARG A 210 9.91 -30.86 12.72
C ARG A 210 10.15 -30.06 11.44
N GLY A 211 11.21 -29.27 11.42
CA GLY A 211 11.52 -28.38 10.29
C GLY A 211 10.78 -27.03 10.30
N THR A 212 9.92 -26.77 11.29
CA THR A 212 9.31 -25.44 11.47
C THR A 212 10.38 -24.42 11.86
N LYS A 213 10.57 -23.40 11.03
CA LYS A 213 11.43 -22.25 11.30
C LYS A 213 10.66 -21.27 12.17
N VAL A 214 11.34 -20.65 13.14
CA VAL A 214 10.73 -19.63 14.01
C VAL A 214 11.61 -18.41 14.00
N ALA A 215 11.07 -17.31 13.50
CA ALA A 215 11.64 -15.98 13.56
C ALA A 215 11.03 -15.21 14.73
N VAL A 216 11.89 -14.59 15.53
CA VAL A 216 11.44 -13.58 16.49
C VAL A 216 11.25 -12.31 15.70
N LEU A 217 10.01 -11.86 15.61
CA LEU A 217 9.71 -10.55 15.09
C LEU A 217 10.14 -9.59 16.20
N THR A 218 11.28 -8.93 16.00
CA THR A 218 11.43 -7.62 16.63
C THR A 218 10.19 -6.86 16.22
N ALA A 219 9.43 -6.34 17.20
CA ALA A 219 8.48 -5.27 16.89
C ALA A 219 9.29 -4.36 15.98
N ALA A 220 8.87 -4.22 14.72
CA ALA A 220 9.56 -3.32 13.81
C ALA A 220 9.55 -2.01 14.57
N GLN A 221 10.68 -1.69 15.20
CA GLN A 221 10.88 -0.39 15.76
C GLN A 221 10.51 0.48 14.58
N GLN A 222 9.60 1.41 14.80
CA GLN A 222 9.38 2.53 13.90
C GLN A 222 10.68 3.36 13.88
N ARG A 223 11.74 2.71 13.40
CA ARG A 223 13.06 3.15 13.07
C ARG A 223 13.23 2.53 11.70
N THR A 224 12.54 3.14 10.74
CA THR A 224 13.23 3.50 9.50
C THR A 224 14.68 3.78 9.89
N PRO A 225 15.69 3.06 9.36
CA PRO A 225 17.04 3.54 9.46
C PRO A 225 16.96 4.98 8.96
N ALA A 226 17.24 5.93 9.84
CA ALA A 226 17.46 7.29 9.42
C ALA A 226 18.71 7.23 8.55
N ARG A 227 18.54 6.97 7.26
CA ARG A 227 19.40 7.61 6.28
C ARG A 227 19.20 9.08 6.58
N GLN A 228 20.15 9.63 7.34
CA GLN A 228 20.09 10.92 8.03
C GLN A 228 19.06 11.81 7.34
N ALA A 229 17.82 11.81 7.85
CA ALA A 229 16.83 12.72 7.35
C ALA A 229 17.43 14.11 7.60
N PRO A 230 17.38 15.05 6.64
CA PRO A 230 17.71 16.43 6.94
C PRO A 230 17.00 16.79 8.24
N GLN A 231 17.75 17.28 9.23
CA GLN A 231 17.19 17.74 10.50
C GLN A 231 16.14 18.79 10.14
N VAL A 232 14.85 18.48 10.31
CA VAL A 232 13.78 19.45 10.04
C VAL A 232 13.88 20.52 11.10
N THR A 233 14.32 21.72 10.72
CA THR A 233 14.42 22.85 11.65
C THR A 233 13.18 23.73 11.56
N GLY A 234 12.48 23.92 12.67
CA GLY A 234 11.21 24.67 12.71
C GLY A 234 9.97 23.78 12.63
N ARG A 235 8.79 24.41 12.70
CA ARG A 235 7.47 23.77 12.68
C ARG A 235 6.43 24.75 12.11
N PRO A 236 5.43 24.27 11.35
CA PRO A 236 4.30 25.11 10.93
C PRO A 236 3.55 25.72 12.12
N ASP A 237 3.01 26.91 11.94
CA ASP A 237 2.22 27.59 12.96
C ASP A 237 0.79 27.04 13.04
N GLY A 238 0.24 26.95 14.27
CA GLY A 238 -1.17 26.58 14.46
C GLY A 238 -1.46 25.07 14.36
N VAL A 239 -0.44 24.21 14.37
CA VAL A 239 -0.61 22.76 14.40
C VAL A 239 -1.12 22.30 15.77
N ARG A 240 -2.34 21.77 15.83
CA ARG A 240 -3.00 21.35 17.08
C ARG A 240 -2.95 19.84 17.37
N GLY A 241 -2.57 19.02 16.39
CA GLY A 241 -2.63 17.56 16.46
C GLY A 241 -1.34 16.85 16.06
N ARG A 242 -1.35 15.52 16.18
CA ARG A 242 -0.25 14.63 15.74
C ARG A 242 -0.38 14.18 14.28
N ALA A 243 -1.53 14.44 13.66
CA ALA A 243 -1.81 14.10 12.27
C ALA A 243 -2.18 15.38 11.51
N THR A 244 -1.86 15.38 10.22
CA THR A 244 -2.18 16.47 9.30
C THR A 244 -3.57 16.27 8.71
N PRO A 245 -4.50 17.23 8.88
CA PRO A 245 -5.75 17.23 8.15
C PRO A 245 -5.51 17.40 6.64
N ILE A 246 -6.25 16.66 5.81
CA ILE A 246 -6.24 16.83 4.35
C ILE A 246 -7.60 17.38 3.93
N ALA A 247 -7.63 18.60 3.39
CA ALA A 247 -8.82 19.19 2.80
C ALA A 247 -8.85 18.84 1.30
N GLY A 248 -10.01 18.38 0.80
CA GLY A 248 -10.14 17.99 -0.61
C GLY A 248 -9.35 16.72 -0.96
N ASN A 249 -9.71 15.58 -0.37
CA ASN A 249 -8.98 14.31 -0.52
C ASN A 249 -9.20 13.59 -1.87
N ARG A 250 -9.16 14.32 -2.98
CA ARG A 250 -9.16 13.79 -4.35
C ARG A 250 -7.85 14.20 -5.02
N MET A 251 -7.04 13.22 -5.41
CA MET A 251 -5.70 13.46 -5.93
C MET A 251 -5.39 12.45 -7.03
N THR A 252 -4.50 12.80 -7.95
CA THR A 252 -3.86 11.78 -8.79
C THR A 252 -3.01 10.84 -7.91
N PRO A 253 -2.75 9.59 -8.34
CA PRO A 253 -1.87 8.69 -7.60
C PRO A 253 -0.48 9.28 -7.35
N ARG A 254 0.03 10.07 -8.30
CA ARG A 254 1.30 10.79 -8.19
C ARG A 254 1.26 11.86 -7.10
N MET A 255 0.24 12.72 -7.10
CA MET A 255 0.11 13.75 -6.06
C MET A 255 -0.09 13.12 -4.68
N ARG A 256 -0.84 12.01 -4.59
CA ARG A 256 -0.97 11.24 -3.34
C ARG A 256 0.38 10.74 -2.82
N ALA A 257 1.26 10.26 -3.69
CA ALA A 257 2.61 9.82 -3.30
C ALA A 257 3.44 10.99 -2.75
N VAL A 258 3.35 12.18 -3.37
CA VAL A 258 3.99 13.41 -2.90
C VAL A 258 3.47 13.83 -1.53
N VAL A 259 2.14 13.87 -1.34
CA VAL A 259 1.52 14.19 -0.04
C VAL A 259 2.00 13.25 1.05
N LEU A 260 1.96 11.94 0.82
CA LEU A 260 2.39 10.96 1.81
C LEU A 260 3.87 11.11 2.16
N GLU A 261 4.72 11.37 1.18
CA GLU A 261 6.15 11.53 1.41
C GLU A 261 6.50 12.81 2.17
N ILE A 262 5.95 13.94 1.75
CA ILE A 262 6.20 15.23 2.41
C ILE A 262 5.59 15.22 3.81
N ASN A 263 4.36 14.73 3.97
CA ASN A 263 3.72 14.66 5.28
C ASN A 263 4.44 13.70 6.25
N ASN A 264 4.98 12.58 5.76
CA ASN A 264 5.75 11.67 6.62
C ASN A 264 7.11 12.26 7.03
N ARG A 265 7.68 13.17 6.24
CA ARG A 265 8.99 13.76 6.50
C ARG A 265 8.92 15.07 7.29
N PHE A 266 7.93 15.90 6.99
CA PHE A 266 7.81 17.28 7.46
C PHE A 266 6.52 17.55 8.25
N GLY A 267 5.55 16.62 8.22
CA GLY A 267 4.34 16.79 8.99
C GLY A 267 4.59 16.73 10.51
N PRO A 268 3.61 17.15 11.33
CA PRO A 268 2.28 17.56 10.90
C PRO A 268 2.17 19.01 10.41
N PHE A 269 1.34 19.24 9.38
CA PHE A 269 0.92 20.57 8.90
C PHE A 269 -0.44 20.95 9.51
N PRO A 270 -0.81 22.25 9.57
CA PRO A 270 -2.13 22.68 10.03
C PRO A 270 -3.24 22.14 9.12
N VAL A 271 -3.01 22.13 7.81
CA VAL A 271 -3.81 21.44 6.79
C VAL A 271 -2.97 21.26 5.52
N ILE A 272 -3.24 20.20 4.77
CA ILE A 272 -2.83 20.07 3.37
C ILE A 272 -4.06 20.27 2.50
N GLY A 273 -4.11 21.35 1.74
CA GLY A 273 -5.22 21.69 0.85
C GLY A 273 -5.01 21.12 -0.55
N CYS A 274 -5.74 20.07 -0.92
CA CYS A 274 -5.63 19.41 -2.21
C CYS A 274 -6.79 19.81 -3.13
N TYR A 275 -7.78 18.96 -3.37
CA TYR A 275 -8.83 19.22 -4.35
C TYR A 275 -9.78 20.36 -3.98
N ARG A 276 -10.00 21.28 -4.92
CA ARG A 276 -11.06 22.29 -4.90
C ARG A 276 -11.52 22.59 -6.33
N THR A 277 -12.73 23.09 -6.49
CA THR A 277 -13.30 23.56 -7.77
C THR A 277 -13.49 25.08 -7.73
N GLY A 278 -13.66 25.72 -8.89
CA GLY A 278 -13.83 27.18 -9.01
C GLY A 278 -12.74 27.83 -9.86
N ALA A 279 -12.86 29.15 -10.07
CA ALA A 279 -12.01 29.91 -10.99
C ALA A 279 -10.51 29.83 -10.65
N ASP A 280 -10.16 29.80 -9.36
CA ASP A 280 -8.76 29.76 -8.90
C ASP A 280 -8.22 28.36 -8.65
N ALA A 281 -8.97 27.31 -9.00
CA ALA A 281 -8.61 25.95 -8.63
C ALA A 281 -7.39 25.43 -9.39
N GLN A 282 -7.15 25.85 -10.63
CA GLN A 282 -5.98 25.46 -11.43
C GLN A 282 -5.73 23.93 -11.35
N ASP A 283 -4.49 23.50 -11.05
CA ASP A 283 -4.13 22.09 -10.91
C ASP A 283 -4.81 21.37 -9.73
N HIS A 284 -5.39 22.10 -8.76
CA HIS A 284 -6.19 21.49 -7.69
C HIS A 284 -7.48 20.87 -8.25
N ALA A 285 -8.11 21.47 -9.27
CA ALA A 285 -9.31 20.91 -9.91
C ALA A 285 -9.02 19.59 -10.64
N LEU A 286 -7.75 19.34 -10.98
CA LEU A 286 -7.28 18.11 -11.61
C LEU A 286 -6.76 17.10 -10.58
N GLY A 287 -6.74 17.45 -9.30
CA GLY A 287 -6.12 16.65 -8.24
C GLY A 287 -4.59 16.54 -8.38
N LYS A 288 -3.97 17.46 -9.13
CA LYS A 288 -2.52 17.49 -9.40
C LYS A 288 -1.75 18.40 -8.47
N ALA A 289 -2.44 19.25 -7.69
CA ALA A 289 -1.80 20.15 -6.74
C ALA A 289 -2.28 19.98 -5.31
N CYS A 290 -1.38 20.22 -4.37
CA CYS A 290 -1.72 20.46 -2.97
C CYS A 290 -0.88 21.60 -2.36
N ASP A 291 -1.52 22.34 -1.45
CA ASP A 291 -0.96 23.42 -0.64
C ASP A 291 -0.58 22.85 0.74
N PHE A 292 0.70 22.87 1.07
CA PHE A 292 1.23 22.47 2.38
C PHE A 292 1.32 23.71 3.27
N MET A 293 0.32 23.92 4.12
CA MET A 293 0.19 25.17 4.88
C MET A 293 1.27 25.29 5.96
N GLU A 294 1.90 26.46 6.04
CA GLU A 294 2.86 26.83 7.09
C GLU A 294 2.24 27.68 8.20
N SER A 295 1.04 28.22 7.95
CA SER A 295 0.24 28.94 8.94
C SER A 295 -1.26 28.69 8.74
N THR A 296 -2.10 29.33 9.54
CA THR A 296 -3.56 29.23 9.43
C THR A 296 -4.16 30.59 9.12
N ALA A 297 -5.33 30.59 8.47
CA ALA A 297 -6.14 31.78 8.20
C ALA A 297 -5.40 32.90 7.43
N GLY A 298 -4.57 32.55 6.46
CA GLY A 298 -3.91 33.53 5.59
C GLY A 298 -2.86 34.40 6.27
N ARG A 299 -2.39 34.01 7.47
CA ARG A 299 -1.45 34.79 8.26
C ARG A 299 -0.01 34.58 7.78
N MET A 300 0.82 35.61 7.89
CA MET A 300 2.26 35.46 7.68
C MET A 300 2.82 34.40 8.64
N PRO A 301 3.50 33.34 8.15
CA PRO A 301 4.14 32.37 9.03
C PRO A 301 5.28 33.01 9.84
N SER A 302 5.48 32.49 11.04
CA SER A 302 6.62 32.83 11.89
C SER A 302 7.94 32.44 11.22
N ALA A 303 9.06 33.00 11.69
CA ALA A 303 10.38 32.67 11.15
C ALA A 303 10.71 31.16 11.20
N GLN A 304 10.20 30.43 12.20
CA GLN A 304 10.38 28.97 12.27
C GLN A 304 9.52 28.22 11.24
N ALA A 305 8.30 28.67 10.96
CA ALA A 305 7.44 28.09 9.95
C ALA A 305 7.95 28.41 8.54
N LEU A 306 8.48 29.63 8.32
CA LEU A 306 9.15 29.98 7.07
C LEU A 306 10.37 29.08 6.79
N ARG A 307 11.21 28.81 7.81
CA ARG A 307 12.34 27.85 7.67
C ARG A 307 11.86 26.43 7.39
N HIS A 308 10.73 26.03 7.98
CA HIS A 308 10.11 24.74 7.72
C HIS A 308 9.65 24.63 6.26
N GLY A 309 8.90 25.62 5.77
CA GLY A 309 8.48 25.71 4.37
C GLY A 309 9.65 25.74 3.38
N ASP A 310 10.75 26.42 3.71
CA ASP A 310 11.99 26.40 2.91
C ASP A 310 12.55 25.00 2.72
N GLN A 311 12.53 24.18 3.77
CA GLN A 311 13.01 22.80 3.71
C GLN A 311 12.05 21.89 2.93
N VAL A 312 10.74 22.11 3.06
CA VAL A 312 9.73 21.41 2.26
C VAL A 312 9.91 21.71 0.77
N ALA A 313 10.04 22.99 0.41
CA ALA A 313 10.24 23.43 -0.98
C ALA A 313 11.56 22.90 -1.57
N ALA A 314 12.67 23.02 -0.83
CA ALA A 314 13.97 22.49 -1.26
C ALA A 314 13.96 20.97 -1.44
N TYR A 315 13.25 20.24 -0.56
CA TYR A 315 13.09 18.80 -0.69
C TYR A 315 12.25 18.42 -1.91
N ALA A 316 11.14 19.12 -2.14
CA ALA A 316 10.30 18.92 -3.31
C ALA A 316 11.10 19.12 -4.61
N ILE A 317 11.90 20.19 -4.69
CA ILE A 317 12.76 20.50 -5.84
C ILE A 317 13.83 19.42 -6.06
N SER A 318 14.60 19.09 -5.01
CA SER A 318 15.68 18.09 -5.12
C SER A 318 15.18 16.68 -5.48
N ASN A 319 13.89 16.42 -5.29
CA ASN A 319 13.26 15.13 -5.60
C ASN A 319 12.26 15.23 -6.76
N ALA A 320 12.21 16.36 -7.48
CA ALA A 320 11.14 16.66 -8.42
C ALA A 320 11.02 15.59 -9.52
N THR A 321 12.13 15.16 -10.10
CA THR A 321 12.13 14.11 -11.14
C THR A 321 11.58 12.79 -10.61
N ARG A 322 12.04 12.35 -9.43
CA ARG A 322 11.59 11.09 -8.81
C ARG A 322 10.11 11.12 -8.45
N LEU A 323 9.63 12.29 -8.04
CA LEU A 323 8.26 12.50 -7.59
C LEU A 323 7.30 12.90 -8.72
N GLY A 324 7.83 13.16 -9.92
CA GLY A 324 7.06 13.70 -11.04
C GLY A 324 6.47 15.09 -10.74
N ILE A 325 7.15 15.89 -9.94
CA ILE A 325 6.76 17.28 -9.64
C ILE A 325 7.01 18.13 -10.89
N HIS A 326 5.96 18.83 -11.30
CA HIS A 326 5.98 19.74 -12.43
C HIS A 326 6.54 21.11 -12.00
N TYR A 327 6.00 21.67 -10.91
CA TYR A 327 6.46 22.93 -10.34
C TYR A 327 6.19 23.04 -8.84
N VAL A 328 6.92 23.96 -8.20
CA VAL A 328 6.77 24.33 -6.79
C VAL A 328 6.63 25.85 -6.72
N ILE A 329 5.70 26.35 -5.89
CA ILE A 329 5.55 27.78 -5.61
C ILE A 329 5.75 28.01 -4.12
N TRP A 330 6.62 28.95 -3.78
CA TRP A 330 6.91 29.32 -2.40
C TRP A 330 7.42 30.76 -2.31
N LYS A 331 6.94 31.54 -1.33
CA LYS A 331 7.31 32.94 -1.09
C LYS A 331 7.31 33.79 -2.38
N GLN A 332 6.21 33.72 -3.14
CA GLN A 332 6.03 34.46 -4.40
C GLN A 332 7.04 34.10 -5.51
N HIS A 333 7.70 32.95 -5.42
CA HIS A 333 8.56 32.44 -6.48
C HIS A 333 8.01 31.11 -6.99
N ILE A 334 8.16 30.87 -8.29
CA ILE A 334 7.86 29.59 -8.92
C ILE A 334 9.15 28.95 -9.42
N TRP A 335 9.33 27.68 -9.07
CA TRP A 335 10.36 26.81 -9.62
C TRP A 335 9.70 25.77 -10.51
N ASN A 336 10.19 25.62 -11.74
CA ASN A 336 9.70 24.61 -12.68
C ASN A 336 10.80 23.61 -12.99
N VAL A 337 10.46 22.32 -13.11
CA VAL A 337 11.45 21.25 -13.36
C VAL A 337 12.20 21.42 -14.69
N ARG A 338 11.60 22.12 -15.67
CA ARG A 338 12.21 22.42 -16.97
C ARG A 338 12.90 23.80 -17.04
N GLY A 339 12.74 24.64 -16.01
CA GLY A 339 12.98 26.08 -16.08
C GLY A 339 14.29 26.59 -15.48
N GLY A 340 15.17 25.71 -14.98
CA GLY A 340 16.52 26.09 -14.53
C GLY A 340 16.63 26.86 -13.22
N GLY A 341 15.54 27.11 -12.47
CA GLY A 341 15.61 27.79 -11.17
C GLY A 341 14.31 28.46 -10.71
N TRP A 342 14.41 29.22 -9.61
CA TRP A 342 13.32 30.03 -9.08
C TRP A 342 13.12 31.30 -9.91
N ARG A 343 11.87 31.63 -10.22
CA ARG A 343 11.48 32.87 -10.89
C ARG A 343 10.44 33.61 -10.06
N LYS A 344 10.62 34.92 -9.87
CA LYS A 344 9.65 35.77 -9.18
C LYS A 344 8.31 35.78 -9.94
N MET A 345 7.21 35.64 -9.23
CA MET A 345 5.86 35.79 -9.76
C MET A 345 5.39 37.24 -9.65
N ALA A 346 4.40 37.61 -10.47
CA ALA A 346 3.65 38.84 -10.25
C ALA A 346 2.94 38.82 -8.89
N ASP A 347 2.74 40.00 -8.31
CA ASP A 347 1.92 40.15 -7.12
C ASP A 347 0.45 39.88 -7.47
N ARG A 348 -0.16 38.95 -6.73
CA ARG A 348 -1.56 38.53 -6.91
C ARG A 348 -2.50 39.11 -5.87
N GLY A 349 -2.03 40.02 -5.00
CA GLY A 349 -2.88 40.85 -4.13
C GLY A 349 -3.12 40.31 -2.72
N SER A 350 -2.62 39.12 -2.36
CA SER A 350 -2.69 38.62 -0.98
C SER A 350 -1.55 37.67 -0.63
N LEU A 351 -1.30 37.47 0.67
CA LEU A 351 -0.28 36.52 1.17
C LEU A 351 -0.51 35.11 0.64
N THR A 352 -1.76 34.63 0.68
CA THR A 352 -2.13 33.30 0.21
C THR A 352 -1.97 33.19 -1.30
N GLN A 353 -2.47 34.14 -2.10
CA GLN A 353 -2.30 34.07 -3.56
C GLN A 353 -0.83 34.21 -3.98
N ASN A 354 -0.01 34.88 -3.16
CA ASN A 354 1.45 34.96 -3.33
C ASN A 354 2.21 33.81 -2.67
N HIS A 355 1.54 32.83 -2.08
CA HIS A 355 2.15 31.61 -1.52
C HIS A 355 3.19 31.89 -0.42
N PHE A 356 2.94 32.90 0.42
CA PHE A 356 3.78 33.16 1.59
C PHE A 356 3.41 32.29 2.80
N ASP A 357 2.19 31.78 2.84
CA ASP A 357 1.64 31.00 3.95
C ASP A 357 1.58 29.49 3.68
N HIS A 358 1.95 29.04 2.48
CA HIS A 358 2.01 27.63 2.11
C HIS A 358 2.98 27.34 0.97
N VAL A 359 3.55 26.14 0.98
CA VAL A 359 4.29 25.60 -0.17
C VAL A 359 3.29 24.91 -1.09
N HIS A 360 3.14 25.40 -2.32
CA HIS A 360 2.30 24.76 -3.32
C HIS A 360 3.13 23.85 -4.22
N ILE A 361 2.65 22.64 -4.46
CA ILE A 361 3.34 21.65 -5.30
C ILE A 361 2.34 21.10 -6.30
N SER A 362 2.73 21.12 -7.58
CA SER A 362 1.99 20.50 -8.68
C SER A 362 2.79 19.36 -9.31
N VAL A 363 2.11 18.33 -9.79
CA VAL A 363 2.69 17.17 -10.47
C VAL A 363 2.19 17.03 -11.90
N PHE A 364 2.94 16.30 -12.75
CA PHE A 364 2.55 16.00 -14.13
C PHE A 364 1.26 15.18 -14.22
#